data_AF-A0A7K7KIU4-F1
#
_entry.id   AF-A0A7K7KIU4-F1
#
_cell.length_a   1.000
_cell.length_b   1.000
_cell.length_c   1.000
_cell.angle_alpha   90.00
_cell.angle_beta   90.00
_cell.angle_gamma   90.00
#
_symmetry.space_group_name_H-M   'P 1'
#
loop_
_entity.id
_entity.type
_entity.pdbx_description
1 polymer ?
#
loop_
_entity_poly.entity_id
_entity_poly.type
_entity_poly.pdbx_seq_one_letter_code
_entity_poly.pdbx_strand_id
1 'polypeptide(L)'
;PADVAIQLTFLRLMATEASQNVTYHCKNSVAYMDQASGNLKKALLLQGANEIEIRAEGNSRFTYGVTEDGCTSHTGAWGKTVIEYKTTKTSRLPIIDLAPMDVGAPDQEFGIDIGPVCFL
;
A
#
# COMPACT_ATOMS: atom_id res chain seq x y z
N PRO A 1 -19.44 1.67 -13.77
CA PRO A 1 -19.27 2.79 -12.80
C PRO A 1 -20.23 2.73 -11.59
N ALA A 2 -21.48 2.26 -11.75
CA ALA A 2 -22.29 1.77 -10.62
C ALA A 2 -22.21 0.23 -10.52
N ASP A 3 -22.19 -0.45 -11.67
CA ASP A 3 -22.24 -1.92 -11.74
C ASP A 3 -21.03 -2.59 -11.07
N VAL A 4 -19.83 -2.01 -11.19
CA VAL A 4 -18.61 -2.54 -10.57
C VAL A 4 -18.69 -2.46 -9.03
N ALA A 5 -19.24 -1.37 -8.49
CA ALA A 5 -19.42 -1.21 -7.04
C ALA A 5 -20.45 -2.23 -6.49
N ILE A 6 -21.50 -2.53 -7.27
CA ILE A 6 -22.48 -3.57 -6.92
C ILE A 6 -21.77 -4.93 -6.89
N GLN A 7 -21.05 -5.31 -7.94
CA GLN A 7 -20.35 -6.61 -7.99
C GLN A 7 -19.33 -6.79 -6.85
N LEU A 8 -18.55 -5.75 -6.53
CA LEU A 8 -17.62 -5.78 -5.39
C LEU A 8 -18.34 -5.94 -4.04
N THR A 9 -19.54 -5.38 -3.91
CA THR A 9 -20.35 -5.56 -2.70
C THR A 9 -20.75 -7.03 -2.50
N PHE A 10 -21.17 -7.71 -3.56
CA PHE A 10 -21.48 -9.14 -3.49
C PHE A 10 -20.23 -9.98 -3.20
N LEU A 11 -19.08 -9.70 -3.82
CA LEU A 11 -17.83 -10.39 -3.52
C LEU A 11 -17.46 -10.27 -2.04
N ARG A 12 -17.57 -9.07 -1.46
CA ARG A 12 -17.31 -8.83 -0.03
C ARG A 12 -18.25 -9.58 0.91
N LEU A 13 -19.51 -9.78 0.50
CA LEU A 13 -20.52 -10.51 1.29
C LEU A 13 -20.31 -12.03 1.24
N MET A 14 -19.76 -12.55 0.15
CA MET A 14 -19.56 -13.99 -0.05
C MET A 14 -18.19 -14.49 0.43
N ALA A 15 -17.22 -13.59 0.61
CA ALA A 15 -15.86 -13.89 1.03
C ALA A 15 -15.67 -13.71 2.54
N THR A 16 -14.78 -14.52 3.13
CA THR A 16 -14.33 -14.39 4.52
C THR A 16 -13.06 -13.56 4.62
N GLU A 17 -12.26 -13.50 3.54
CA GLU A 17 -10.98 -12.82 3.50
C GLU A 17 -10.78 -12.04 2.19
N ALA A 18 -9.96 -10.99 2.25
CA ALA A 18 -9.51 -10.27 1.08
C ALA A 18 -8.02 -9.92 1.20
N SER A 19 -7.33 -9.91 0.06
CA SER A 19 -5.92 -9.53 -0.04
C SER A 19 -5.65 -8.68 -1.28
N GLN A 20 -4.68 -7.78 -1.18
CA GLN A 20 -4.21 -7.01 -2.32
C GLN A 20 -2.76 -6.61 -2.12
N ASN A 21 -2.00 -6.64 -3.22
CA ASN A 21 -0.62 -6.15 -3.26
C ASN A 21 -0.55 -4.83 -4.03
N VAL A 22 0.36 -3.95 -3.60
CA VAL A 22 0.74 -2.73 -4.32
C VAL A 22 2.26 -2.68 -4.38
N THR A 23 2.80 -2.42 -5.57
CA THR A 23 4.23 -2.21 -5.74
C THR A 23 4.49 -0.73 -5.93
N TYR A 24 5.31 -0.16 -5.05
CA TYR A 24 5.80 1.21 -5.15
C TYR A 24 7.19 1.18 -5.77
N HIS A 25 7.31 1.68 -7.00
CA HIS A 25 8.60 1.90 -7.66
C HIS A 25 9.14 3.24 -7.21
N CYS A 26 10.42 3.30 -6.84
CA CYS A 26 11.00 4.47 -6.21
C CYS A 26 12.35 4.83 -6.83
N LYS A 27 12.64 6.12 -6.88
CA LYS A 27 13.97 6.66 -7.10
C LYS A 27 14.13 7.87 -6.17
N ASN A 28 15.10 7.81 -5.27
CA ASN A 28 15.31 8.80 -4.20
C ASN A 28 14.06 9.05 -3.33
N SER A 29 13.27 8.02 -3.07
CA SER A 29 12.05 8.12 -2.27
C SER A 29 11.92 6.91 -1.37
N VAL A 30 11.78 7.13 -0.06
CA VAL A 30 11.56 6.07 0.92
C VAL A 30 10.09 5.63 0.92
N ALA A 31 9.88 4.31 0.85
CA ALA A 31 8.53 3.73 0.81
C ALA A 31 8.08 3.12 2.15
N TYR A 32 9.01 2.57 2.92
CA TYR A 32 8.74 1.88 4.19
C TYR A 32 9.82 2.15 5.24
N MET A 33 10.93 1.39 5.24
CA MET A 33 12.02 1.56 6.19
C MET A 33 13.01 2.63 5.73
N ASP A 34 13.19 3.69 6.51
CA ASP A 34 14.28 4.64 6.28
C ASP A 34 15.57 4.11 6.91
N GLN A 35 16.53 3.66 6.09
CA GLN A 35 17.81 3.11 6.58
C GLN A 35 18.63 4.12 7.38
N ALA A 36 18.54 5.42 7.06
CA ALA A 36 19.33 6.44 7.74
C ALA A 36 18.82 6.70 9.17
N SER A 37 17.50 6.61 9.37
CA SER A 37 16.87 6.89 10.66
C SER A 37 16.40 5.64 11.42
N GLY A 38 16.43 4.47 10.78
CA GLY A 38 16.09 3.17 11.38
C GLY A 38 14.63 3.06 11.83
N ASN A 39 13.70 3.78 11.20
CA ASN A 39 12.29 3.80 11.58
C ASN A 39 11.35 3.90 10.36
N LEU A 40 10.05 3.78 10.62
CA LEU A 40 8.99 3.72 9.61
C LEU A 40 8.20 5.05 9.46
N LYS A 41 8.72 6.17 9.97
CA LYS A 41 8.00 7.46 9.96
C LYS A 41 7.78 8.02 8.55
N LYS A 42 8.58 7.60 7.58
CA LYS A 42 8.46 7.96 6.16
C LYS A 42 7.71 6.91 5.34
N ALA A 43 7.16 5.88 6.00
CA ALA A 43 6.43 4.85 5.29
C ALA A 43 5.15 5.43 4.67
N LEU A 44 4.84 4.99 3.44
CA LEU A 44 3.69 5.47 2.70
C LEU A 44 2.37 4.99 3.33
N LEU A 45 1.29 5.70 3.03
CA LEU A 45 -0.05 5.39 3.52
C LEU A 45 -0.90 4.84 2.38
N LEU A 46 -1.78 3.90 2.69
CA LEU A 46 -2.75 3.35 1.75
C LEU A 46 -4.16 3.69 2.21
N GLN A 47 -5.04 4.03 1.29
CA GLN A 47 -6.45 4.25 1.58
C GLN A 47 -7.28 3.07 1.10
N GLY A 48 -8.01 2.44 2.01
CA GLY A 48 -8.96 1.38 1.70
C GLY A 48 -10.29 1.92 1.17
N ALA A 49 -11.08 1.07 0.52
CA ALA A 49 -12.35 1.42 -0.11
C ALA A 49 -13.46 1.88 0.86
N ASN A 50 -13.27 1.70 2.17
CA ASN A 50 -14.17 2.18 3.21
C ASN A 50 -13.60 3.38 3.98
N GLU A 51 -12.74 4.16 3.33
CA GLU A 51 -12.10 5.37 3.86
C GLU A 51 -11.17 5.11 5.06
N ILE A 52 -10.84 3.84 5.32
CA ILE A 52 -9.89 3.46 6.36
C ILE A 52 -8.49 3.54 5.80
N GLU A 53 -7.66 4.29 6.53
CA GLU A 53 -6.24 4.35 6.27
C GLU A 53 -5.51 3.11 6.81
N ILE A 54 -4.62 2.56 5.99
CA ILE A 54 -3.78 1.41 6.28
C ILE A 54 -2.33 1.91 6.32
N ARG A 55 -1.63 1.63 7.43
CA ARG A 55 -0.35 2.26 7.79
C ARG A 55 0.77 1.22 7.95
N ALA A 56 2.01 1.67 8.11
CA ALA A 56 3.14 0.81 8.47
C ALA A 56 3.13 0.38 9.95
N GLU A 57 2.64 1.26 10.84
CA GLU A 57 2.66 1.08 12.29
C GLU A 57 1.32 1.46 12.92
N GLY A 58 1.09 1.00 14.15
CA GLY A 58 -0.11 1.29 14.93
C GLY A 58 -0.95 0.06 15.22
N ASN A 59 -2.27 0.19 15.12
CA ASN A 59 -3.18 -0.93 15.38
C ASN A 59 -3.00 -2.01 14.30
N SER A 60 -2.61 -3.22 14.72
CA SER A 60 -2.26 -4.33 13.84
C SER A 60 -3.36 -4.73 12.84
N ARG A 61 -4.62 -4.38 13.09
CA ARG A 61 -5.71 -4.62 12.14
C ARG A 61 -5.65 -3.69 10.91
N PHE A 62 -4.91 -2.59 10.99
CA PHE A 62 -4.78 -1.56 9.95
C PHE A 62 -3.33 -1.37 9.53
N THR A 63 -2.45 -2.33 9.84
CA THR A 63 -1.07 -2.32 9.39
C THR A 63 -0.90 -3.20 8.17
N TYR A 64 -0.24 -2.72 7.12
CA TYR A 64 0.17 -3.54 5.99
C TYR A 64 1.48 -4.28 6.29
N GLY A 65 1.74 -5.35 5.54
CA GLY A 65 3.01 -6.05 5.51
C GLY A 65 3.85 -5.62 4.30
N VAL A 66 5.16 -5.88 4.36
CA VAL A 66 6.09 -5.64 3.26
C VAL A 66 6.83 -6.94 2.95
N THR A 67 6.83 -7.34 1.69
CA THR A 67 7.43 -8.61 1.24
C THR A 67 8.81 -8.40 0.59
N GLU A 68 9.04 -7.22 0.04
CA GLU A 68 10.31 -6.78 -0.55
C GLU A 68 10.45 -5.28 -0.29
N ASP A 69 11.60 -4.81 0.20
CA ASP A 69 11.87 -3.38 0.43
C ASP A 69 13.23 -2.97 -0.13
N GLY A 70 13.22 -2.42 -1.35
CA GLY A 70 14.39 -1.85 -2.02
C GLY A 70 14.45 -0.32 -1.96
N CYS A 71 13.51 0.33 -1.28
CA CYS A 71 13.37 1.79 -1.23
C CYS A 71 13.85 2.37 0.10
N THR A 72 14.93 1.82 0.67
CA THR A 72 15.35 2.19 2.03
C THR A 72 16.27 3.40 2.11
N SER A 73 16.85 3.83 0.98
CA SER A 73 17.81 4.92 0.88
C SER A 73 17.77 5.59 -0.51
N HIS A 74 18.35 6.80 -0.60
CA HIS A 74 18.42 7.56 -1.85
C HIS A 74 19.70 7.20 -2.64
N THR A 75 19.57 6.32 -3.63
CA THR A 75 20.70 5.79 -4.40
C THR A 75 20.85 6.39 -5.80
N GLY A 76 19.87 7.16 -6.27
CA GLY A 76 19.75 7.65 -7.64
C GLY A 76 19.30 6.60 -8.65
N ALA A 77 19.21 5.33 -8.25
CA ALA A 77 18.72 4.22 -9.07
C ALA A 77 17.27 3.87 -8.74
N TRP A 78 16.59 3.20 -9.68
CA TRP A 78 15.26 2.68 -9.45
C TRP A 78 15.30 1.44 -8.55
N GLY A 79 14.45 1.43 -7.53
CA GLY A 79 14.13 0.29 -6.69
C GLY A 79 12.62 0.11 -6.59
N LYS A 80 12.18 -0.83 -5.75
CA LYS A 80 10.76 -1.05 -5.49
C LYS A 80 10.52 -1.57 -4.07
N THR A 81 9.32 -1.34 -3.56
CA THR A 81 8.81 -1.92 -2.32
C THR A 81 7.46 -2.57 -2.62
N VAL A 82 7.32 -3.84 -2.24
CA VAL A 82 6.10 -4.62 -2.47
C VAL A 82 5.32 -4.74 -1.16
N ILE A 83 4.20 -4.05 -1.10
CA ILE A 83 3.31 -3.95 0.06
C ILE A 83 2.14 -4.93 -0.12
N GLU A 84 1.78 -5.62 0.96
CA GLU A 84 0.66 -6.55 1.00
C GLU A 84 -0.28 -6.18 2.16
N TYR A 85 -1.58 -6.12 1.89
CA TYR A 85 -2.60 -6.04 2.94
C TYR A 85 -3.55 -7.22 2.84
N LYS A 86 -3.65 -7.99 3.94
CA LYS A 86 -4.58 -9.12 4.12
C LYS A 86 -5.53 -8.84 5.27
N THR A 87 -6.82 -9.13 5.09
CA THR A 87 -7.80 -8.87 6.14
C THR A 87 -9.04 -9.76 6.05
N THR A 88 -9.62 -10.09 7.20
CA THR A 88 -10.97 -10.70 7.31
C THR A 88 -12.10 -9.68 7.21
N LYS A 89 -11.79 -8.37 7.18
CA LYS A 89 -12.75 -7.29 6.95
C LYS A 89 -12.70 -6.86 5.49
N THR A 90 -13.33 -7.66 4.63
CA THR A 90 -13.34 -7.53 3.16
C THR A 90 -13.76 -6.15 2.65
N SER A 91 -14.57 -5.41 3.41
CA SER A 91 -14.98 -4.04 3.07
C SER A 91 -13.84 -3.02 3.01
N ARG A 92 -12.66 -3.32 3.55
CA ARG A 92 -11.49 -2.44 3.51
C ARG A 92 -10.78 -2.43 2.17
N LEU A 93 -10.94 -3.47 1.37
CA LEU A 93 -10.32 -3.58 0.04
C LEU A 93 -11.37 -3.39 -1.07
N PRO A 94 -11.00 -2.89 -2.26
CA PRO A 94 -9.62 -2.63 -2.71
C PRO A 94 -8.99 -1.37 -2.11
N ILE A 95 -7.69 -1.22 -2.30
CA ILE A 95 -6.95 0.03 -2.13
C ILE A 95 -7.40 1.00 -3.23
N ILE A 96 -7.76 2.21 -2.83
CA ILE A 96 -8.31 3.26 -3.72
C ILE A 96 -7.38 4.46 -3.87
N ASP A 97 -6.45 4.66 -2.94
CA ASP A 97 -5.48 5.75 -2.97
C ASP A 97 -4.19 5.39 -2.22
N LEU A 98 -3.11 6.14 -2.49
CA LEU A 98 -1.79 5.98 -1.89
C LEU A 98 -1.16 7.36 -1.65
N ALA A 99 -0.61 7.58 -0.45
CA ALA A 99 0.11 8.81 -0.10
C ALA A 99 1.57 8.51 0.28
N PRO A 100 2.55 8.81 -0.61
CA PRO A 100 3.97 8.75 -0.26
C PRO A 100 4.35 9.89 0.70
N MET A 101 5.25 9.62 1.65
CA MET A 101 5.69 10.63 2.62
C MET A 101 7.01 11.31 2.24
N ASP A 102 7.92 10.58 1.58
CA ASP A 102 9.26 11.07 1.20
C ASP A 102 9.29 11.46 -0.28
N VAL A 103 8.57 12.53 -0.61
CA VAL A 103 8.43 13.08 -1.95
C VAL A 103 8.39 14.62 -1.91
N GLY A 104 8.68 15.27 -3.03
CA GLY A 104 8.58 16.73 -3.21
C GLY A 104 9.87 17.43 -3.60
N ALA A 105 11.03 16.78 -3.43
CA ALA A 105 12.29 17.30 -3.96
C ALA A 105 12.44 16.98 -5.47
N PRO A 106 13.22 17.77 -6.24
CA PRO A 106 13.27 17.68 -7.70
C PRO A 106 13.79 16.36 -8.27
N ASP A 107 14.53 15.59 -7.48
CA ASP A 107 15.15 14.31 -7.88
C ASP A 107 14.39 13.08 -7.36
N GLN A 108 13.22 13.29 -6.73
CA GLN A 108 12.37 12.22 -6.22
C GLN A 108 11.33 11.84 -7.25
N GLU A 109 11.37 10.58 -7.68
CA GLU A 109 10.45 10.02 -8.66
C GLU A 109 9.84 8.73 -8.12
N PHE A 110 8.60 8.45 -8.48
CA PHE A 110 7.94 7.21 -8.11
C PHE A 110 6.95 6.74 -9.17
N GLY A 111 6.66 5.45 -9.14
CA GLY A 111 5.65 4.78 -9.95
C GLY A 111 4.87 3.78 -9.10
N ILE A 112 3.68 3.38 -9.56
CA ILE A 112 2.80 2.48 -8.79
C ILE A 112 2.25 1.41 -9.72
N ASP A 113 2.44 0.15 -9.34
CA ASP A 113 1.69 -0.97 -9.91
C ASP A 113 0.66 -1.47 -8.89
N ILE A 114 -0.62 -1.36 -9.26
CA ILE A 114 -1.75 -1.80 -8.43
C ILE A 114 -2.05 -3.26 -8.77
N GLY A 115 -1.77 -4.16 -7.83
CA GLY A 115 -2.11 -5.58 -7.96
C GLY A 115 -3.61 -5.83 -7.87
N PRO A 116 -4.09 -7.00 -8.34
CA PRO A 116 -5.50 -7.36 -8.24
C PRO A 116 -5.92 -7.50 -6.76
N VAL A 117 -7.16 -7.11 -6.48
CA VAL A 117 -7.81 -7.47 -5.21
C VAL A 117 -8.36 -8.89 -5.33
N CYS A 118 -8.00 -9.75 -4.38
CA CYS A 118 -8.41 -11.14 -4.30
C CYS A 118 -9.38 -11.32 -3.13
N PHE A 119 -10.45 -12.09 -3.33
CA PHE A 119 -11.46 -12.43 -2.32
C PHE A 119 -11.52 -13.95 -2.19
N LEU A 120 -11.51 -14.46 -0.95
CA LEU A 120 -11.63 -15.89 -0.62
C LEU A 120 -12.78 -16.10 0.37
#